data_AF-A0A831YEC4-F1
#
_entry.id   AF-A0A831YEC4-F1
#
_cell.length_a   1.000
_cell.length_b   1.000
_cell.length_c   1.000
_cell.angle_alpha   90.00
_cell.angle_beta   90.00
_cell.angle_gamma   90.00
#
_symmetry.space_group_name_H-M   'P 1'
#
loop_
_entity.id
_entity.type
_entity.pdbx_description
1 polymer ?
#
loop_
_entity_poly.entity_id
_entity_poly.type
_entity_poly.pdbx_seq_one_letter_code
_entity_poly.pdbx_strand_id
1 'polypeptide(L)'
;MKKVLLTLLLTLLTLSVFSTFLIFKKQSLNKEILIPKGASSFQIAEILEKEGVIPNKYLFFFYAKLHNKTLKAGVYEFKGQYSTVDIYQKIANGEVKLKLFTIIPGDNLLDIAEKLEKEKILKKEDFIKFVFNKENVKKYGLVGDSFEGYFPPESYRIDENETAQTLTEKFLDIFKKRYLPFKTIIESKDYSEFYKPKISFYEAMIIASLIEKETFVEKEKPLIASVIFNRLKSGMKLDIDPTVIYALRLKNAYNGKLTKEDLKIDSPFNTYKNKGLPP
;
A
#
# COMPACT_ATOMS: atom_id res chain seq x y z
N MET A 1 -26.18 -45.33 40.74
CA MET A 1 -26.42 -44.30 39.70
C MET A 1 -26.17 -42.87 40.19
N LYS A 2 -26.82 -42.38 41.26
CA LYS A 2 -26.64 -40.99 41.75
C LYS A 2 -25.18 -40.61 42.09
N LYS A 3 -24.43 -41.49 42.77
CA LYS A 3 -23.01 -41.27 43.10
C LYS A 3 -22.12 -41.16 41.85
N VAL A 4 -22.35 -42.01 40.85
CA VAL A 4 -21.62 -42.02 39.57
C VAL A 4 -21.89 -40.75 38.76
N LEU A 5 -23.16 -40.32 38.71
CA LEU A 5 -23.54 -39.08 38.04
C LEU A 5 -22.92 -37.85 38.72
N LEU A 6 -22.90 -37.84 40.06
CA LEU A 6 -22.28 -36.76 40.84
C LEU A 6 -20.77 -36.70 40.62
N THR A 7 -20.08 -37.84 40.59
CA THR A 7 -18.63 -37.88 40.30
C THR A 7 -18.34 -37.41 38.87
N LEU A 8 -19.15 -37.79 37.89
CA LEU A 8 -18.99 -37.32 36.50
C LEU A 8 -19.16 -35.80 36.42
N LEU A 9 -20.18 -35.25 37.09
CA LEU A 9 -20.43 -33.81 37.13
C LEU A 9 -19.27 -33.04 37.77
N LEU A 10 -18.73 -33.53 38.90
CA LEU A 10 -17.56 -32.94 39.56
C LEU A 10 -16.30 -33.00 38.69
N THR A 11 -16.08 -34.12 37.98
CA THR A 11 -14.96 -34.20 37.03
C THR A 11 -15.12 -33.22 35.88
N LEU A 12 -16.33 -33.07 35.32
CA LEU A 12 -16.59 -32.12 34.25
C LEU A 12 -16.40 -30.66 34.72
N LEU A 13 -16.86 -30.35 35.93
CA LEU A 13 -16.71 -29.03 36.54
C LEU A 13 -15.24 -28.70 36.79
N THR A 14 -14.47 -29.63 37.35
CA THR A 14 -13.03 -29.43 37.59
C THR A 14 -12.25 -29.29 36.28
N LEU A 15 -12.55 -30.10 35.26
CA LEU A 15 -12.02 -29.94 33.90
C LEU A 15 -12.38 -28.58 33.29
N SER A 16 -13.61 -28.10 33.50
CA SER A 16 -14.08 -26.79 33.04
C SER A 16 -13.37 -25.62 33.75
N VAL A 17 -13.21 -25.69 35.07
CA VAL A 17 -12.49 -24.68 35.85
C VAL A 17 -11.01 -24.67 35.47
N PHE A 18 -10.40 -25.84 35.29
CA PHE A 18 -9.00 -25.96 34.89
C PHE A 18 -8.76 -25.45 33.46
N SER A 19 -9.63 -25.79 32.51
CA SER A 19 -9.52 -25.28 31.13
C SER A 19 -9.71 -23.77 31.06
N THR A 20 -10.66 -23.23 31.83
CA THR A 20 -10.86 -21.78 31.98
C THR A 20 -9.60 -21.12 32.56
N PHE A 21 -9.05 -21.68 33.64
CA PHE A 21 -7.80 -21.18 34.21
C PHE A 21 -6.65 -21.17 33.20
N LEU A 22 -6.47 -22.24 32.43
CA LEU A 22 -5.42 -22.32 31.41
C LEU A 22 -5.60 -21.29 30.28
N ILE A 23 -6.83 -21.04 29.85
CA ILE A 23 -7.13 -20.09 28.76
C ILE A 23 -6.86 -18.64 29.18
N PHE A 24 -7.10 -18.30 30.46
CA PHE A 24 -6.86 -16.96 31.01
C PHE A 24 -5.46 -16.76 31.63
N LYS A 25 -4.70 -17.84 31.86
CA LYS A 25 -3.33 -17.75 32.36
C LYS A 25 -2.46 -16.99 31.36
N LYS A 26 -1.84 -15.91 31.82
CA LYS A 26 -0.90 -15.12 31.01
C LYS A 26 0.48 -15.79 31.00
N GLN A 27 1.14 -15.70 29.87
CA GLN A 27 2.52 -16.10 29.68
C GLN A 27 3.32 -14.99 29.00
N SER A 28 4.62 -14.92 29.32
CA SER A 28 5.53 -13.97 28.71
C SER A 28 5.90 -14.44 27.31
N LEU A 29 5.62 -13.63 26.31
CA LEU A 29 5.96 -13.86 24.91
C LEU A 29 6.88 -12.77 24.39
N ASN A 30 7.81 -13.17 23.53
CA ASN A 30 8.65 -12.28 22.73
C ASN A 30 8.97 -12.98 21.40
N LYS A 31 7.94 -13.11 20.55
CA LYS A 31 7.99 -13.88 19.30
C LYS A 31 7.15 -13.24 18.21
N GLU A 32 7.52 -13.51 16.97
CA GLU A 32 6.73 -13.18 15.78
C GLU A 32 6.24 -14.47 15.13
N ILE A 33 4.95 -14.52 14.77
CA ILE A 33 4.32 -15.69 14.17
C ILE A 33 3.66 -15.30 12.86
N LEU A 34 4.00 -16.01 11.79
CA LEU A 34 3.30 -15.93 10.51
C LEU A 34 2.11 -16.88 10.52
N ILE A 35 0.92 -16.33 10.31
CA ILE A 35 -0.29 -17.10 10.02
C ILE A 35 -0.52 -17.05 8.49
N PRO A 36 -0.42 -18.19 7.78
CA PRO A 36 -0.62 -18.25 6.34
C PRO A 36 -2.04 -17.89 5.90
N LYS A 37 -2.18 -17.31 4.70
CA LYS A 37 -3.48 -17.11 4.06
C LYS A 37 -4.19 -18.46 3.85
N GLY A 38 -5.49 -18.51 4.16
CA GLY A 38 -6.32 -19.70 4.01
C GLY A 38 -6.15 -20.77 5.10
N ALA A 39 -5.32 -20.51 6.13
CA ALA A 39 -5.20 -21.42 7.26
C ALA A 39 -6.52 -21.54 8.04
N SER A 40 -6.97 -22.77 8.29
CA SER A 40 -8.11 -23.06 9.15
C SER A 40 -7.83 -22.73 10.61
N SER A 41 -8.86 -22.49 11.42
CA SER A 41 -8.69 -22.23 12.86
C SER A 41 -7.90 -23.34 13.59
N PHE A 42 -7.98 -24.58 13.11
CA PHE A 42 -7.22 -25.70 13.68
C PHE A 42 -5.74 -25.62 13.28
N GLN A 43 -5.43 -25.36 12.02
CA GLN A 43 -4.03 -25.16 11.57
C GLN A 43 -3.39 -23.96 12.27
N ILE A 44 -4.14 -22.89 12.50
CA ILE A 44 -3.67 -21.73 13.29
C ILE A 44 -3.33 -22.18 14.71
N ALA A 45 -4.20 -22.96 15.36
CA ALA A 45 -3.94 -23.49 16.69
C ALA A 45 -2.68 -24.37 16.74
N GLU A 46 -2.45 -25.20 15.71
CA GLU A 46 -1.25 -26.03 15.59
C GLU A 46 0.02 -25.19 15.44
N ILE A 47 -0.01 -24.15 14.61
CA ILE A 47 1.12 -23.22 14.45
C ILE A 47 1.42 -22.55 15.80
N LEU A 48 0.39 -22.01 16.47
CA LEU A 48 0.57 -21.31 17.74
C LEU A 48 1.10 -22.22 18.85
N GLU A 49 0.65 -23.48 18.92
CA GLU A 49 1.13 -24.46 19.91
C GLU A 49 2.58 -24.87 19.60
N LYS A 50 2.88 -25.20 18.34
CA LYS A 50 4.22 -25.58 17.90
C LYS A 50 5.26 -24.49 18.19
N GLU A 51 4.88 -23.23 17.98
CA GLU A 51 5.73 -22.08 18.26
C GLU A 51 5.72 -21.65 19.74
N GLY A 52 5.00 -22.37 20.61
CA GLY A 52 4.92 -22.11 22.04
C GLY A 52 4.19 -20.83 22.42
N VAL A 53 3.37 -20.28 21.51
CA VAL A 53 2.56 -19.08 21.73
C VAL A 53 1.30 -19.38 22.51
N ILE A 54 0.76 -20.59 22.40
CA ILE A 54 -0.32 -21.10 23.26
C ILE A 54 0.09 -22.44 23.90
N PRO A 55 -0.47 -22.79 25.07
CA PRO A 55 -0.14 -24.04 25.75
C PRO A 55 -0.86 -25.26 25.19
N ASN A 56 -2.00 -25.09 24.51
CA ASN A 56 -2.80 -26.20 23.99
C ASN A 56 -3.65 -25.79 22.77
N LYS A 57 -3.46 -26.48 21.64
CA LYS A 57 -4.19 -26.19 20.40
C LYS A 57 -5.70 -26.45 20.48
N TYR A 58 -6.12 -27.49 21.22
CA TYR A 58 -7.55 -27.81 21.34
C TYR A 58 -8.29 -26.75 22.13
N LEU A 59 -7.71 -26.24 23.22
CA LEU A 59 -8.31 -25.14 24.00
C LEU A 59 -8.50 -23.88 23.14
N PHE A 60 -7.47 -23.48 22.39
CA PHE A 60 -7.59 -22.34 21.46
C PHE A 60 -8.63 -22.61 20.38
N PHE A 61 -8.61 -23.80 19.76
CA PHE A 61 -9.55 -24.15 18.69
C PHE A 61 -11.01 -24.14 19.17
N PHE A 62 -11.30 -24.74 20.33
CA PHE A 62 -12.65 -24.71 20.91
C PHE A 62 -13.08 -23.29 21.27
N TYR A 63 -12.18 -22.48 21.84
CA TYR A 63 -12.45 -21.07 22.13
C TYR A 63 -12.78 -20.30 20.84
N ALA A 64 -11.97 -20.46 19.79
CA ALA A 64 -12.20 -19.82 18.51
C ALA A 64 -13.53 -20.26 17.86
N LYS A 65 -13.88 -21.54 17.97
CA LYS A 65 -15.14 -22.09 17.45
C LYS A 65 -16.36 -21.56 18.22
N LEU A 66 -16.25 -21.40 19.53
CA LEU A 66 -17.32 -20.85 20.38
C LEU A 66 -17.60 -19.37 20.04
N HIS A 67 -16.55 -18.59 19.78
CA HIS A 67 -16.67 -17.17 19.50
C HIS A 67 -16.89 -16.82 18.01
N ASN A 68 -16.73 -17.80 17.12
CA ASN A 68 -17.10 -17.78 15.71
C ASN A 68 -16.66 -16.51 14.93
N LYS A 69 -15.48 -15.94 15.26
CA LYS A 69 -14.86 -14.89 14.46
C LYS A 69 -13.87 -15.48 13.47
N THR A 70 -13.79 -14.87 12.28
CA THR A 70 -12.75 -15.19 11.30
C THR A 70 -11.39 -14.77 11.84
N LEU A 71 -10.47 -15.73 11.95
CA LEU A 71 -9.07 -15.46 12.28
C LEU A 71 -8.35 -14.93 11.05
N LYS A 72 -7.64 -13.81 11.19
CA LYS A 72 -6.99 -13.16 10.05
C LYS A 72 -5.57 -13.70 9.86
N ALA A 73 -5.18 -13.82 8.60
CA ALA A 73 -3.81 -14.16 8.23
C ALA A 73 -2.90 -12.92 8.39
N GLY A 74 -1.62 -13.14 8.64
CA GLY A 74 -0.67 -12.05 8.88
C GLY A 74 0.47 -12.45 9.79
N VAL A 75 1.45 -11.54 9.93
CA VAL A 75 2.50 -11.66 10.93
C VAL A 75 2.04 -11.01 12.22
N TYR A 76 2.11 -11.72 13.33
CA TYR A 76 1.72 -11.22 14.64
C TYR A 76 2.94 -11.14 15.54
N GLU A 77 3.22 -9.95 16.06
CA GLU A 77 4.23 -9.73 17.08
C GLU A 77 3.61 -9.84 18.48
N PHE A 78 4.12 -10.75 19.29
CA PHE A 78 3.75 -10.92 20.69
C PHE A 78 4.93 -10.49 21.55
N LYS A 79 4.82 -9.34 22.23
CA LYS A 79 5.84 -8.80 23.12
C LYS A 79 5.22 -8.36 24.45
N GLY A 80 5.30 -9.20 25.47
CA GLY A 80 4.70 -8.97 26.79
C GLY A 80 3.92 -10.16 27.33
N GLN A 81 2.91 -9.90 28.15
CA GLN A 81 2.10 -10.93 28.83
C GLN A 81 0.80 -11.17 28.09
N TYR A 82 0.61 -12.38 27.55
CA TYR A 82 -0.58 -12.76 26.80
C TYR A 82 -1.20 -14.05 27.34
N SER A 83 -2.52 -14.09 27.43
CA SER A 83 -3.30 -15.31 27.62
C SER A 83 -3.75 -15.89 26.27
N THR A 84 -4.29 -17.11 26.28
CA THR A 84 -4.86 -17.73 25.06
C THR A 84 -6.00 -16.88 24.51
N VAL A 85 -6.77 -16.21 25.39
CA VAL A 85 -7.81 -15.24 24.99
C VAL A 85 -7.22 -14.02 24.31
N ASP A 86 -6.19 -13.41 24.90
CA ASP A 86 -5.54 -12.21 24.32
C ASP A 86 -4.98 -12.52 22.91
N ILE A 87 -4.38 -13.70 22.75
CA ILE A 87 -3.85 -14.18 21.47
C ILE A 87 -4.98 -14.35 20.45
N TYR A 88 -6.07 -15.02 20.84
CA TYR A 88 -7.25 -15.15 19.99
C TYR A 88 -7.79 -13.79 19.56
N GLN A 89 -7.95 -12.85 20.51
CA GLN A 89 -8.49 -11.52 20.21
C GLN A 89 -7.59 -10.75 19.25
N LYS A 90 -6.28 -10.75 19.50
CA LYS A 90 -5.29 -10.10 18.62
C LYS A 90 -5.38 -10.65 17.19
N ILE A 91 -5.50 -11.97 17.03
CA ILE A 91 -5.63 -12.62 15.73
C ILE A 91 -6.98 -12.34 15.07
N ALA A 92 -8.08 -12.47 15.81
CA ALA A 92 -9.44 -12.23 15.32
C ALA A 92 -9.65 -10.76 14.91
N ASN A 93 -9.05 -9.82 15.63
CA ASN A 93 -9.08 -8.40 15.30
C ASN A 93 -8.17 -8.06 14.11
N GLY A 94 -7.18 -8.90 13.81
CA GLY A 94 -6.21 -8.62 12.74
C GLY A 94 -5.15 -7.63 13.13
N GLU A 95 -4.74 -7.61 14.41
CA GLU A 95 -3.70 -6.73 14.92
C GLU A 95 -2.30 -7.25 14.54
N VAL A 96 -2.09 -7.35 13.24
CA VAL A 96 -0.85 -7.77 12.61
C VAL A 96 0.25 -6.74 12.84
N LYS A 97 1.50 -7.20 12.81
CA LYS A 97 2.67 -6.33 12.73
C LYS A 97 2.64 -5.61 11.39
N LEU A 98 2.62 -4.28 11.46
CA LEU A 98 2.61 -3.42 10.28
C LEU A 98 3.99 -2.76 10.14
N LYS A 99 4.53 -2.79 8.93
CA LYS A 99 5.68 -1.98 8.52
C LYS A 99 5.19 -0.64 8.01
N LEU A 100 5.99 0.40 8.24
CA LEU A 100 5.71 1.73 7.68
C LEU A 100 6.47 1.84 6.37
N PHE A 101 5.75 2.09 5.28
CA PHE A 101 6.31 2.34 3.95
C PHE A 101 5.95 3.75 3.52
N THR A 102 6.94 4.54 3.11
CA THR A 102 6.71 5.96 2.80
C THR A 102 6.95 6.24 1.32
N ILE A 103 5.93 6.80 0.68
CA ILE A 103 6.04 7.44 -0.64
C ILE A 103 6.31 8.92 -0.37
N ILE A 104 7.33 9.49 -0.99
CA ILE A 104 7.67 10.92 -0.85
C ILE A 104 7.23 11.70 -2.09
N PRO A 105 7.03 13.03 -1.99
CA PRO A 105 6.73 13.86 -3.15
C PRO A 105 7.75 13.67 -4.27
N GLY A 106 7.24 13.53 -5.49
CA GLY A 106 8.06 13.26 -6.68
C GLY A 106 8.41 11.79 -6.92
N ASP A 107 8.12 10.85 -6.02
CA ASP A 107 8.29 9.43 -6.37
C ASP A 107 7.41 9.05 -7.57
N ASN A 108 8.00 8.39 -8.56
CA ASN A 108 7.24 7.74 -9.63
C ASN A 108 7.04 6.24 -9.35
N LEU A 109 6.29 5.53 -10.19
CA LEU A 109 6.03 4.11 -10.00
C LEU A 109 7.30 3.25 -9.93
N LEU A 110 8.37 3.62 -10.64
CA LEU A 110 9.64 2.90 -10.61
C LEU A 110 10.38 3.11 -9.28
N ASP A 111 10.34 4.33 -8.73
CA ASP A 111 10.89 4.65 -7.40
C ASP A 111 10.16 3.85 -6.32
N ILE A 112 8.83 3.78 -6.41
CA ILE A 112 8.00 3.01 -5.48
C ILE A 112 8.34 1.52 -5.57
N ALA A 113 8.48 0.97 -6.79
CA ALA A 113 8.82 -0.43 -7.01
C ALA A 113 10.19 -0.80 -6.39
N GLU A 114 11.19 0.08 -6.57
CA GLU A 114 12.53 -0.09 -5.99
C GLU A 114 12.51 -0.03 -4.45
N LYS A 115 11.72 0.88 -3.87
CA LYS A 115 11.55 0.95 -2.40
C LYS A 115 10.86 -0.29 -1.85
N LEU A 116 9.80 -0.76 -2.51
CA LEU A 116 9.08 -1.98 -2.09
C LEU A 116 9.99 -3.21 -2.07
N GLU A 117 10.85 -3.36 -3.08
CA GLU A 117 11.81 -4.45 -3.15
C GLU A 117 12.89 -4.33 -2.08
N LYS A 118 13.46 -3.13 -1.91
CA LYS A 118 14.48 -2.85 -0.89
C LYS A 118 13.98 -3.15 0.53
N GLU A 119 12.72 -2.84 0.83
CA GLU A 119 12.09 -3.11 2.12
C GLU A 119 11.57 -4.55 2.26
N LYS A 120 11.77 -5.40 1.25
CA LYS A 120 11.30 -6.79 1.20
C LYS A 120 9.79 -6.93 1.38
N ILE A 121 9.03 -5.98 0.83
CA ILE A 121 7.56 -5.96 0.89
C ILE A 121 7.00 -6.71 -0.32
N LEU A 122 7.46 -6.37 -1.52
CA LEU A 122 6.98 -6.94 -2.77
C LEU A 122 8.10 -6.91 -3.81
N LYS A 123 8.17 -7.91 -4.69
CA LYS A 123 9.13 -7.91 -5.80
C LYS A 123 8.83 -6.77 -6.77
N LYS A 124 9.89 -6.12 -7.26
CA LYS A 124 9.79 -4.99 -8.19
C LYS A 124 8.98 -5.34 -9.44
N GLU A 125 9.22 -6.52 -10.02
CA GLU A 125 8.57 -6.95 -11.27
C GLU A 125 7.07 -7.20 -11.10
N ASP A 126 6.67 -7.79 -9.96
CA ASP A 126 5.27 -8.07 -9.67
C ASP A 126 4.47 -6.77 -9.53
N PHE A 127 5.07 -5.75 -8.90
CA PHE A 127 4.48 -4.43 -8.79
C PHE A 127 4.38 -3.75 -10.16
N ILE A 128 5.49 -3.62 -10.89
CA ILE A 128 5.56 -2.97 -12.21
C ILE A 128 4.55 -3.59 -13.18
N LYS A 129 4.49 -4.93 -13.25
CA LYS A 129 3.56 -5.65 -14.13
C LYS A 129 2.11 -5.27 -13.83
N PHE A 130 1.76 -5.04 -12.57
CA PHE A 130 0.42 -4.66 -12.18
C PHE A 130 0.11 -3.19 -12.50
N VAL A 131 1.03 -2.28 -12.17
CA VAL A 131 0.80 -0.82 -12.23
C VAL A 131 1.02 -0.20 -13.62
N PHE A 132 1.66 -0.89 -14.54
CA PHE A 132 1.76 -0.48 -15.95
C PHE A 132 0.79 -1.25 -16.86
N ASN A 133 -0.14 -2.02 -16.30
CA ASN A 133 -1.18 -2.70 -17.08
C ASN A 133 -2.40 -1.80 -17.27
N LYS A 134 -2.65 -1.39 -18.52
CA LYS A 134 -3.78 -0.52 -18.91
C LYS A 134 -5.15 -1.09 -18.55
N GLU A 135 -5.34 -2.40 -18.57
CA GLU A 135 -6.60 -3.05 -18.19
C GLU A 135 -6.87 -2.88 -16.70
N ASN A 136 -5.81 -2.98 -15.87
CA ASN A 136 -5.92 -2.71 -14.44
C ASN A 136 -6.30 -1.25 -14.19
N VAL A 137 -5.64 -0.30 -14.85
CA VAL A 137 -5.96 1.14 -14.72
C VAL A 137 -7.44 1.41 -15.02
N LYS A 138 -7.95 0.86 -16.14
CA LYS A 138 -9.36 0.97 -16.52
C LYS A 138 -10.30 0.31 -15.52
N LYS A 139 -9.93 -0.86 -14.97
CA LYS A 139 -10.72 -1.56 -13.94
C LYS A 139 -10.96 -0.70 -12.71
N TYR A 140 -10.01 0.17 -12.34
CA TYR A 140 -10.16 1.12 -11.23
C TYR A 140 -10.83 2.45 -11.63
N GLY A 141 -11.26 2.61 -12.90
CA GLY A 141 -11.90 3.83 -13.40
C GLY A 141 -10.95 5.02 -13.53
N LEU A 142 -9.65 4.75 -13.69
CA LEU A 142 -8.62 5.77 -13.81
C LEU A 142 -8.34 6.10 -15.29
N VAL A 143 -7.67 7.24 -15.52
CA VAL A 143 -7.30 7.75 -16.84
C VAL A 143 -5.80 7.52 -17.05
N GLY A 144 -5.38 7.27 -18.28
CA GLY A 144 -3.97 7.06 -18.63
C GLY A 144 -3.61 5.58 -18.80
N ASP A 145 -2.32 5.35 -18.98
CA ASP A 145 -1.76 4.04 -19.33
C ASP A 145 -1.15 3.28 -18.13
N SER A 146 -1.06 3.92 -16.97
CA SER A 146 -0.50 3.37 -15.74
C SER A 146 -1.15 4.01 -14.51
N PHE A 147 -0.76 3.58 -13.32
CA PHE A 147 -1.16 4.23 -12.06
C PHE A 147 -0.27 5.43 -11.69
N GLU A 148 0.53 5.96 -12.64
CA GLU A 148 1.45 7.07 -12.38
C GLU A 148 0.68 8.32 -11.92
N GLY A 149 1.18 8.98 -10.88
CA GLY A 149 0.51 10.13 -10.25
C GLY A 149 -0.72 9.82 -9.39
N TYR A 150 -1.21 8.57 -9.36
CA TYR A 150 -2.38 8.17 -8.55
C TYR A 150 -2.04 7.73 -7.13
N PHE A 151 -0.76 7.58 -6.78
CA PHE A 151 -0.31 7.13 -5.46
C PHE A 151 0.18 8.31 -4.61
N PRO A 152 -0.57 8.72 -3.58
CA PRO A 152 -0.21 9.89 -2.77
C PRO A 152 1.13 9.74 -2.03
N PRO A 153 1.88 10.86 -1.86
CA PRO A 153 3.06 10.88 -1.02
C PRO A 153 2.66 10.85 0.47
N GLU A 154 2.62 9.66 1.05
CA GLU A 154 2.19 9.41 2.42
C GLU A 154 2.96 8.23 3.04
N SER A 155 2.79 8.05 4.36
CA SER A 155 3.27 6.86 5.06
C SER A 155 2.14 5.84 5.25
N TYR A 156 2.33 4.66 4.67
CA TYR A 156 1.36 3.57 4.62
C TYR A 156 1.72 2.47 5.61
N ARG A 157 0.71 1.93 6.29
CA ARG A 157 0.86 0.75 7.12
C ARG A 157 0.62 -0.50 6.29
N ILE A 158 1.69 -1.25 6.08
CA ILE A 158 1.79 -2.39 5.17
C ILE A 158 1.98 -3.66 5.99
N ASP A 159 1.21 -4.70 5.67
CA ASP A 159 1.43 -6.04 6.24
C ASP A 159 2.39 -6.86 5.33
N GLU A 160 2.99 -7.92 5.85
CA GLU A 160 3.95 -8.72 5.07
C GLU A 160 3.31 -9.56 3.95
N ASN A 161 1.97 -9.63 3.89
CA ASN A 161 1.23 -10.46 2.96
C ASN A 161 0.59 -9.65 1.81
N GLU A 162 1.06 -8.42 1.62
CA GLU A 162 0.55 -7.51 0.60
C GLU A 162 0.91 -7.97 -0.81
N THR A 163 -0.04 -7.81 -1.73
CA THR A 163 0.16 -8.04 -3.16
C THR A 163 0.16 -6.69 -3.88
N ALA A 164 0.59 -6.68 -5.15
CA ALA A 164 0.52 -5.45 -5.96
C ALA A 164 -0.90 -4.86 -6.00
N GLN A 165 -1.92 -5.73 -6.04
CA GLN A 165 -3.32 -5.33 -6.02
C GLN A 165 -3.70 -4.69 -4.68
N THR A 166 -3.40 -5.33 -3.55
CA THR A 166 -3.83 -4.83 -2.23
C THR A 166 -3.09 -3.54 -1.85
N LEU A 167 -1.81 -3.40 -2.23
CA LEU A 167 -1.08 -2.14 -2.11
C LEU A 167 -1.71 -1.03 -2.95
N THR A 168 -2.01 -1.32 -4.22
CA THR A 168 -2.67 -0.36 -5.12
C THR A 168 -4.01 0.09 -4.54
N GLU A 169 -4.82 -0.83 -4.02
CA GLU A 169 -6.09 -0.50 -3.37
C GLU A 169 -5.91 0.39 -2.14
N LYS A 170 -4.89 0.14 -1.32
CA LYS A 170 -4.54 1.01 -0.18
C LYS A 170 -4.13 2.41 -0.62
N PHE A 171 -3.28 2.52 -1.63
CA PHE A 171 -2.84 3.82 -2.15
C PHE A 171 -4.02 4.59 -2.75
N LEU A 172 -4.88 3.91 -3.52
CA LEU A 172 -6.06 4.51 -4.13
C LEU A 172 -7.15 4.88 -3.13
N ASP A 173 -7.27 4.20 -2.00
CA ASP A 173 -8.20 4.59 -0.93
C ASP A 173 -7.83 5.99 -0.39
N ILE A 174 -6.54 6.25 -0.17
CA ILE A 174 -6.06 7.59 0.23
C ILE A 174 -6.28 8.59 -0.89
N PHE A 175 -5.98 8.22 -2.14
CA PHE A 175 -6.22 9.08 -3.31
C PHE A 175 -7.69 9.52 -3.39
N LYS A 176 -8.62 8.57 -3.28
CA LYS A 176 -10.07 8.82 -3.33
C LYS A 176 -10.53 9.72 -2.18
N LYS A 177 -9.98 9.54 -0.98
CA LYS A 177 -10.37 10.32 0.20
C LYS A 177 -9.82 11.74 0.17
N ARG A 178 -8.58 11.94 -0.30
CA ARG A 178 -7.87 13.22 -0.16
C ARG A 178 -7.74 14.02 -1.45
N TYR A 179 -7.58 13.37 -2.58
CA TYR A 179 -7.25 14.02 -3.85
C TYR A 179 -8.43 14.10 -4.81
N LEU A 180 -9.24 13.03 -4.89
CA LEU A 180 -10.43 13.02 -5.74
C LEU A 180 -11.44 14.16 -5.45
N PRO A 181 -11.62 14.66 -4.20
CA PRO A 181 -12.47 15.82 -3.94
C PRO A 181 -12.05 17.09 -4.70
N PHE A 182 -10.78 17.22 -5.09
CA PHE A 182 -10.31 18.37 -5.88
C PHE A 182 -10.70 18.29 -7.35
N LYS A 183 -11.15 17.13 -7.86
CA LYS A 183 -11.54 16.96 -9.26
C LYS A 183 -12.57 18.01 -9.70
N THR A 184 -13.68 18.12 -8.97
CA THR A 184 -14.74 19.09 -9.30
C THR A 184 -14.25 20.53 -9.21
N ILE A 185 -13.37 20.85 -8.26
CA ILE A 185 -12.81 22.19 -8.09
C ILE A 185 -11.90 22.54 -9.27
N ILE A 186 -11.07 21.59 -9.71
CA ILE A 186 -10.13 21.80 -10.80
C ILE A 186 -10.88 21.89 -12.13
N GLU A 187 -11.80 20.97 -12.42
CA GLU A 187 -12.48 20.89 -13.72
C GLU A 187 -13.56 21.98 -13.90
N SER A 188 -14.07 22.58 -12.81
CA SER A 188 -15.05 23.67 -12.88
C SER A 188 -14.43 25.04 -13.17
N LYS A 189 -13.13 25.24 -12.91
CA LYS A 189 -12.42 26.49 -13.18
C LYS A 189 -12.30 26.78 -14.68
N ASP A 190 -12.15 28.06 -15.01
CA ASP A 190 -11.75 28.52 -16.34
C ASP A 190 -10.25 28.85 -16.31
N TYR A 191 -9.46 28.18 -17.16
CA TYR A 191 -8.02 28.42 -17.29
C TYR A 191 -7.66 29.13 -18.60
N SER A 192 -8.62 29.76 -19.30
CA SER A 192 -8.38 30.45 -20.58
C SER A 192 -7.28 31.50 -20.50
N GLU A 193 -7.15 32.18 -19.36
CA GLU A 193 -6.08 33.15 -19.13
C GLU A 193 -4.68 32.50 -19.14
N PHE A 194 -4.57 31.24 -18.70
CA PHE A 194 -3.31 30.53 -18.49
C PHE A 194 -2.95 29.55 -19.60
N TYR A 195 -3.92 28.82 -20.15
CA TYR A 195 -3.67 27.77 -21.15
C TYR A 195 -4.88 27.48 -22.05
N LYS A 196 -5.96 26.95 -21.48
CA LYS A 196 -7.19 26.57 -22.22
C LYS A 196 -8.41 26.63 -21.30
N PRO A 197 -9.64 26.70 -21.81
CA PRO A 197 -10.82 26.90 -20.97
C PRO A 197 -11.00 25.85 -19.87
N LYS A 198 -10.70 24.59 -20.18
CA LYS A 198 -10.88 23.46 -19.26
C LYS A 198 -9.65 22.58 -19.24
N ILE A 199 -9.15 22.30 -18.04
CA ILE A 199 -8.09 21.34 -17.76
C ILE A 199 -8.73 20.18 -17.00
N SER A 200 -8.52 18.95 -17.48
CA SER A 200 -9.00 17.76 -16.78
C SER A 200 -8.20 17.53 -15.49
N PHE A 201 -8.78 16.80 -14.53
CA PHE A 201 -8.05 16.47 -13.30
C PHE A 201 -6.78 15.66 -13.58
N TYR A 202 -6.77 14.82 -14.62
CA TYR A 202 -5.58 14.09 -15.07
C TYR A 202 -4.49 15.03 -15.58
N GLU A 203 -4.83 15.99 -16.45
CA GLU A 203 -3.86 17.01 -16.92
C GLU A 203 -3.31 17.87 -15.79
N ALA A 204 -4.13 18.21 -14.80
CA ALA A 204 -3.67 18.94 -13.61
C ALA A 204 -2.65 18.14 -12.80
N MET A 205 -2.82 16.81 -12.68
CA MET A 205 -1.82 15.95 -12.04
C MET A 205 -0.52 15.87 -12.85
N ILE A 206 -0.60 15.85 -14.18
CA ILE A 206 0.60 15.91 -15.04
C ILE A 206 1.34 17.23 -14.82
N ILE A 207 0.64 18.37 -14.83
CA ILE A 207 1.27 19.68 -14.55
C ILE A 207 1.90 19.70 -13.15
N ALA A 208 1.20 19.17 -12.15
CA ALA A 208 1.72 19.08 -10.79
C ALA A 208 2.98 18.21 -10.69
N SER A 209 3.05 17.09 -11.42
CA SER A 209 4.24 16.22 -11.41
C SER A 209 5.45 16.88 -12.08
N LEU A 210 5.22 17.67 -13.14
CA LEU A 210 6.26 18.48 -13.78
C LEU A 210 6.82 19.53 -12.82
N ILE A 211 5.95 20.25 -12.11
CA ILE A 211 6.36 21.27 -11.11
C ILE A 211 7.15 20.62 -9.97
N GLU A 212 6.65 19.50 -9.43
CA GLU A 212 7.27 18.80 -8.30
C GLU A 212 8.68 18.30 -8.64
N LYS A 213 8.91 17.90 -9.90
CA LYS A 213 10.22 17.40 -10.34
C LYS A 213 11.24 18.49 -10.65
N GLU A 214 10.81 19.73 -10.86
CA GLU A 214 11.69 20.86 -11.16
C GLU A 214 12.30 21.49 -9.89
N THR A 215 11.59 21.48 -8.77
CA THR A 215 12.11 22.06 -7.52
C THR A 215 11.54 21.40 -6.27
N PHE A 216 12.38 21.31 -5.24
CA PHE A 216 11.95 21.01 -3.86
C PHE A 216 11.58 22.26 -3.07
N VAL A 217 11.79 23.47 -3.62
CA VAL A 217 11.54 24.74 -2.94
C VAL A 217 10.10 25.20 -3.19
N GLU A 218 9.25 25.09 -2.17
CA GLU A 218 7.82 25.45 -2.26
C GLU A 218 7.56 26.86 -2.81
N LYS A 219 8.43 27.82 -2.49
CA LYS A 219 8.28 29.22 -2.94
C LYS A 219 8.53 29.40 -4.43
N GLU A 220 9.23 28.49 -5.09
CA GLU A 220 9.54 28.55 -6.53
C GLU A 220 8.42 27.92 -7.39
N LYS A 221 7.61 27.03 -6.81
CA LYS A 221 6.55 26.29 -7.52
C LYS A 221 5.58 27.21 -8.29
N PRO A 222 5.09 28.35 -7.75
CA PRO A 222 4.22 29.25 -8.51
C PRO A 222 4.90 29.85 -9.75
N LEU A 223 6.20 30.18 -9.65
CA LEU A 223 6.97 30.72 -10.77
C LEU A 223 7.17 29.66 -11.85
N ILE A 224 7.57 28.44 -11.46
CA ILE A 224 7.72 27.32 -12.39
C ILE A 224 6.38 26.99 -13.08
N ALA A 225 5.28 26.96 -12.31
CA ALA A 225 3.95 26.77 -12.87
C ALA A 225 3.64 27.83 -13.94
N SER A 226 3.96 29.11 -13.68
CA SER A 226 3.74 30.19 -14.65
C SER A 226 4.52 29.97 -15.96
N VAL A 227 5.76 29.48 -15.88
CA VAL A 227 6.58 29.16 -17.06
C VAL A 227 5.95 28.01 -17.86
N ILE A 228 5.51 26.95 -17.18
CA ILE A 228 4.85 25.81 -17.83
C ILE A 228 3.57 26.27 -18.54
N PHE A 229 2.70 27.02 -17.86
CA PHE A 229 1.46 27.54 -18.46
C PHE A 229 1.73 28.46 -19.65
N ASN A 230 2.69 29.39 -19.55
CA ASN A 230 3.07 30.27 -20.66
C ASN A 230 3.55 29.48 -21.88
N ARG A 231 4.40 28.46 -21.69
CA ARG A 231 4.87 27.60 -22.79
C ARG A 231 3.74 26.80 -23.43
N LEU A 232 2.83 26.25 -22.61
CA LEU A 232 1.65 25.53 -23.09
C LEU A 232 0.74 26.42 -23.92
N LYS A 233 0.44 27.64 -23.45
CA LYS A 233 -0.39 28.64 -24.14
C LYS A 233 0.21 29.06 -25.49
N SER A 234 1.53 29.20 -25.57
CA SER A 234 2.23 29.55 -26.81
C SER A 234 2.53 28.35 -27.72
N GLY A 235 2.10 27.13 -27.37
CA GLY A 235 2.38 25.93 -28.17
C GLY A 235 3.89 25.63 -28.29
N MET A 236 4.67 26.01 -27.28
CA MET A 236 6.09 25.73 -27.16
C MET A 236 6.32 24.33 -26.58
N LYS A 237 7.53 23.81 -26.79
CA LYS A 237 8.03 22.64 -26.08
C LYS A 237 8.27 23.00 -24.61
N LEU A 238 8.10 22.05 -23.71
CA LEU A 238 8.32 22.32 -22.28
C LEU A 238 9.80 22.25 -21.91
N ASP A 239 10.60 21.44 -22.60
CA ASP A 239 12.04 21.26 -22.38
C ASP A 239 12.37 20.94 -20.90
N ILE A 240 11.66 19.97 -20.33
CA ILE A 240 11.76 19.57 -18.91
C ILE A 240 12.62 18.30 -18.81
N ASP A 241 13.84 18.43 -18.27
CA ASP A 241 14.81 17.34 -18.08
C ASP A 241 14.21 16.11 -17.36
N PRO A 242 13.43 16.26 -16.25
CA PRO A 242 12.78 15.13 -15.60
C PRO A 242 11.94 14.23 -16.51
N THR A 243 11.33 14.78 -17.56
CA THR A 243 10.52 13.98 -18.50
C THR A 243 11.37 13.10 -19.40
N VAL A 244 12.58 13.55 -19.76
CA VAL A 244 13.57 12.76 -20.50
C VAL A 244 14.15 11.68 -19.60
N ILE A 245 14.48 12.01 -18.35
CA ILE A 245 14.94 11.04 -17.36
C ILE A 245 13.89 9.95 -17.16
N TYR A 246 12.63 10.31 -17.01
CA TYR A 246 11.53 9.35 -16.90
C TYR A 246 11.44 8.44 -18.13
N ALA A 247 11.55 9.00 -19.35
CA ALA A 247 11.59 8.22 -20.59
C ALA A 247 12.76 7.23 -20.64
N LEU A 248 13.96 7.64 -20.23
CA LEU A 248 15.15 6.77 -20.18
C LEU A 248 14.95 5.65 -19.16
N ARG A 249 14.37 5.94 -17.98
CA ARG A 249 14.11 4.94 -16.94
C ARG A 249 13.10 3.89 -17.40
N LEU A 250 12.05 4.28 -18.11
CA LEU A 250 11.09 3.34 -18.70
C LEU A 250 11.76 2.38 -19.71
N LYS A 251 12.84 2.82 -20.37
CA LYS A 251 13.65 1.99 -21.28
C LYS A 251 14.84 1.30 -20.62
N ASN A 252 14.97 1.41 -19.30
CA ASN A 252 16.12 0.92 -18.53
C ASN A 252 17.48 1.43 -19.07
N ALA A 253 17.51 2.68 -19.55
CA ALA A 253 18.67 3.32 -20.19
C ALA A 253 19.28 4.45 -19.36
N TYR A 254 18.67 4.83 -18.24
CA TYR A 254 19.17 5.91 -17.39
C TYR A 254 20.30 5.43 -16.47
N ASN A 255 21.46 6.08 -16.53
CA ASN A 255 22.65 5.72 -15.76
C ASN A 255 22.95 6.69 -14.60
N GLY A 256 22.00 7.55 -14.24
CA GLY A 256 22.18 8.55 -13.18
C GLY A 256 22.68 9.92 -13.66
N LYS A 257 23.04 10.07 -14.94
CA LYS A 257 23.41 11.35 -15.54
C LYS A 257 22.68 11.58 -16.85
N LEU A 258 22.17 12.79 -17.05
CA LEU A 258 21.56 13.20 -18.31
C LEU A 258 22.63 13.80 -19.24
N THR A 259 22.70 13.31 -20.47
CA THR A 259 23.61 13.79 -21.51
C THR A 259 22.86 14.45 -22.66
N LYS A 260 23.57 15.20 -23.51
CA LYS A 260 22.97 15.81 -24.71
C LYS A 260 22.39 14.78 -25.70
N GLU A 261 22.94 13.57 -25.72
CA GLU A 261 22.44 12.51 -26.59
C GLU A 261 21.11 11.95 -26.06
N ASP A 262 20.98 11.85 -24.74
CA ASP A 262 19.75 11.39 -24.10
C ASP A 262 18.54 12.28 -24.42
N LEU A 263 18.76 13.60 -24.59
CA LEU A 263 17.72 14.55 -24.98
C LEU A 263 17.06 14.21 -26.33
N LYS A 264 17.70 13.37 -27.15
CA LYS A 264 17.18 12.94 -28.45
C LYS A 264 16.34 11.66 -28.37
N ILE A 265 16.20 11.05 -27.19
CA ILE A 265 15.45 9.80 -27.00
C ILE A 265 14.07 9.89 -27.64
N ASP A 266 13.71 8.85 -28.40
CA ASP A 266 12.38 8.76 -28.99
C ASP A 266 11.38 8.21 -27.97
N SER A 267 10.55 9.08 -27.43
CA SER A 267 9.55 8.75 -26.41
C SER A 267 8.46 9.82 -26.41
N PRO A 268 7.18 9.46 -26.20
CA PRO A 268 6.11 10.45 -26.06
C PRO A 268 6.31 11.35 -24.82
N PHE A 269 7.02 10.87 -23.80
CA PHE A 269 7.38 11.66 -22.61
C PHE A 269 8.46 12.70 -22.89
N ASN A 270 9.21 12.63 -23.99
CA ASN A 270 10.28 13.58 -24.26
C ASN A 270 9.73 14.96 -24.66
N THR A 271 9.68 15.88 -23.69
CA THR A 271 9.19 17.26 -23.91
C THR A 271 10.14 18.17 -24.69
N TYR A 272 11.36 17.72 -25.05
CA TYR A 272 12.23 18.37 -26.03
C TYR A 272 11.85 18.02 -27.47
N LYS A 273 11.10 16.95 -27.69
CA LYS A 273 10.63 16.53 -29.03
C LYS A 273 9.16 16.83 -29.23
N ASN A 274 8.34 16.57 -28.23
CA ASN A 274 6.88 16.68 -28.31
C ASN A 274 6.39 17.98 -27.64
N LYS A 275 5.43 18.65 -28.28
CA LYS A 275 4.74 19.81 -27.71
C LYS A 275 3.59 19.38 -26.82
N GLY A 276 3.22 20.23 -25.86
CA GLY A 276 2.12 19.96 -24.93
C GLY A 276 2.55 19.12 -23.73
N LEU A 277 1.56 18.59 -23.02
CA LEU A 277 1.78 17.73 -21.86
C LEU A 277 2.21 16.31 -22.31
N PRO A 278 3.12 15.65 -21.57
CA PRO A 278 3.40 14.22 -21.78
C PRO A 278 2.16 13.36 -21.43
N PRO A 279 2.06 12.11 -21.93
CA PRO A 279 0.90 11.23 -21.69
C PRO A 279 0.79 10.70 -20.26
#